data_AF-A0A259RNA0-F1
#
_entry.id   AF-A0A259RNA0-F1
#
_cell.length_a   1.000
_cell.length_b   1.000
_cell.length_c   1.000
_cell.angle_alpha   90.00
_cell.angle_beta   90.00
_cell.angle_gamma   90.00
#
_symmetry.space_group_name_H-M   'P 1'
#
loop_
_entity.id
_entity.type
_entity.pdbx_description
1 polymer ?
#
loop_
_entity_poly.entity_id
_entity_poly.type
_entity_poly.pdbx_seq_one_letter_code
_entity_poly.pdbx_strand_id
1 'polypeptide(L)' 'MSTVNMLDAKTHLSRLIQSLDQGREREIVIARNGQPVARLLPVEKTGA' A
#
# COMPACT_ATOMS: atom_id res chain seq x y z
N MET A 1 -7.35 3.81 -4.29
CA MET A 1 -7.60 2.70 -3.33
C MET A 1 -7.39 1.43 -4.12
N SER A 2 -6.19 0.88 -3.99
CA SER A 2 -5.81 -0.35 -4.68
C SER A 2 -5.77 -1.51 -3.70
N THR A 3 -6.27 -2.68 -4.09
CA THR A 3 -6.22 -3.89 -3.24
C THR A 3 -5.30 -4.91 -3.90
N VAL A 4 -4.34 -5.43 -3.14
CA VAL A 4 -3.36 -6.43 -3.59
C VAL A 4 -3.40 -7.65 -2.68
N ASN A 5 -3.02 -8.82 -3.19
CA ASN A 5 -2.86 -9.99 -2.33
C ASN A 5 -1.49 -9.95 -1.62
N MET A 6 -1.25 -10.87 -0.69
CA MET A 6 0.03 -10.93 0.03
C MET A 6 1.25 -11.24 -0.85
N LEU A 7 1.11 -12.02 -1.93
CA LEU A 7 2.22 -12.35 -2.81
C LEU A 7 2.67 -11.12 -3.61
N ASP A 8 1.70 -10.37 -4.17
CA ASP A 8 1.93 -9.12 -4.88
C ASP A 8 2.53 -8.08 -3.93
N ALA A 9 2.00 -7.99 -2.71
CA ALA A 9 2.53 -7.09 -1.69
C ALA A 9 4.00 -7.41 -1.36
N LYS A 10 4.36 -8.68 -1.15
CA LYS A 10 5.74 -9.10 -0.88
C LYS A 10 6.66 -8.83 -2.08
N THR A 11 6.19 -9.16 -3.29
CA THR A 11 7.01 -9.09 -4.52
C THR A 11 7.24 -7.66 -4.98
N HIS A 12 6.24 -6.78 -4.80
CA HIS A 12 6.25 -5.42 -5.34
C HIS A 12 6.18 -4.34 -4.26
N LEU A 13 6.53 -4.65 -3.01
CA LEU A 13 6.42 -3.74 -1.87
C LEU A 13 7.02 -2.37 -2.18
N SER A 14 8.26 -2.32 -2.69
CA SER A 14 8.94 -1.06 -3.00
C SER A 14 8.17 -0.18 -3.99
N ARG A 15 7.54 -0.78 -5.01
CA ARG A 15 6.74 -0.05 -6.01
C ARG A 15 5.41 0.44 -5.43
N LEU A 16 4.79 -0.35 -4.55
CA LEU A 16 3.57 0.02 -3.85
C LEU A 16 3.84 1.21 -2.92
N ILE A 17 4.92 1.16 -2.14
CA ILE A 17 5.37 2.27 -1.29
C ILE A 17 5.71 3.51 -2.12
N GLN A 18 6.45 3.38 -3.21
CA GLN A 18 6.73 4.52 -4.10
C GLN A 18 5.46 5.19 -4.63
N SER A 19 4.41 4.39 -4.91
CA SER A 19 3.14 4.94 -5.41
C SER A 19 2.38 5.70 -4.33
N LEU A 20 2.53 5.31 -3.05
CA LEU A 20 2.01 6.07 -1.91
C LEU A 20 2.83 7.35 -1.66
N ASP A 21 4.15 7.25 -1.71
CA ASP A 21 5.06 8.40 -1.50
C ASP A 21 4.91 9.47 -2.59
N GLN A 22 4.69 9.05 -3.85
CA GLN A 22 4.40 9.96 -4.97
C GLN A 22 2.96 10.48 -4.98
N GLY A 23 2.12 10.07 -4.02
CA GLY A 23 0.71 10.47 -3.95
C GLY A 23 -0.18 9.92 -5.07
N ARG A 24 0.31 8.93 -5.85
CA ARG A 24 -0.50 8.26 -6.89
C ARG A 24 -1.59 7.41 -6.28
N GLU A 25 -1.29 6.77 -5.17
CA GLU A 25 -2.27 6.08 -4.32
C GLU A 25 -2.32 6.79 -2.98
N ARG A 26 -3.54 6.94 -2.46
CA ARG A 26 -3.74 7.42 -1.08
C ARG A 26 -3.70 6.28 -0.07
N GLU A 27 -3.95 5.07 -0.56
CA GLU A 27 -4.10 3.87 0.27
C GLU A 27 -3.99 2.62 -0.59
N ILE A 28 -3.33 1.60 -0.04
CA ILE A 28 -3.30 0.25 -0.60
C ILE A 28 -3.74 -0.77 0.45
N VAL A 29 -4.73 -1.59 0.14
CA VAL A 29 -5.22 -2.68 1.00
C VAL A 29 -4.49 -3.97 0.64
N ILE A 30 -4.04 -4.71 1.64
CA ILE A 30 -3.46 -6.05 1.48
C ILE A 30 -4.50 -7.07 1.92
N ALA A 31 -4.86 -7.98 1.01
CA ALA A 31 -5.79 -9.06 1.26
C ALA A 31 -5.07 -10.42 1.35
N ARG A 32 -5.57 -11.28 2.24
CA ARG A 32 -5.21 -12.70 2.34
C ARG A 32 -6.48 -13.50 2.05
N ASN A 33 -6.45 -14.40 1.06
CA ASN A 33 -7.59 -15.23 0.66
C ASN A 33 -8.86 -14.41 0.36
N GLY A 34 -8.70 -13.26 -0.31
CA GLY A 34 -9.80 -12.36 -0.63
C GLY A 34 -10.31 -11.50 0.53
N GLN A 35 -9.80 -11.70 1.75
CA GLN A 35 -10.16 -10.89 2.90
C GLN A 35 -9.10 -9.82 3.19
N PRO A 36 -9.47 -8.55 3.38
CA PRO A 36 -8.54 -7.50 3.73
C PRO A 36 -7.96 -7.75 5.13
N VAL A 37 -6.64 -7.75 5.26
CA VAL A 37 -5.94 -8.04 6.53
C VAL A 37 -5.00 -6.93 6.97
N ALA A 38 -4.55 -6.07 6.04
CA ALA A 38 -3.69 -4.93 6.36
C ALA A 38 -3.90 -3.80 5.35
N ARG A 39 -3.42 -2.60 5.68
CA ARG A 39 -3.46 -1.41 4.82
C ARG A 39 -2.12 -0.69 4.88
N LEU A 40 -1.65 -0.21 3.73
CA LEU A 40 -0.52 0.69 3.60
C LEU A 40 -1.06 2.10 3.39
N LEU A 41 -0.62 3.01 4.24
CA LEU A 41 -0.93 4.43 4.18
C LEU A 41 0.38 5.21 4.09
N PRO A 42 0.42 6.32 3.35
CA PRO A 42 1.55 7.23 3.42
C PRO A 42 1.66 7.77 4.85
N VAL A 43 2.88 7.95 5.32
CA VAL A 43 3.11 8.66 6.58
C VAL A 43 2.91 10.14 6.29
N GLU A 44 2.01 10.78 7.04
CA GLU A 44 1.86 12.23 6.99
C GLU A 44 3.23 12.86 7.25
N LYS A 45 3.70 13.69 6.32
CA LYS A 45 4.91 14.48 6.52
C LYS A 45 4.58 15.50 7.60
N THR A 46 4.77 15.13 8.87
CA THR A 46 4.80 16.08 9.97
C THR A 46 5.82 17.14 9.58
N GLY A 47 5.32 18.36 9.35
CA GLY A 47 5.91 19.36 8.46
C GLY A 47 7.38 19.71 8.71
N ALA A 48 8.03 20.11 7.61
CA ALA A 48 9.09 21.09 7.59
C ALA A 48 8.53 22.40 7.05
#